data_AF-A0A7C1RLN3-F1
#
_entry.id   AF-A0A7C1RLN3-F1
#
_cell.length_a   1.000
_cell.length_b   1.000
_cell.length_c   1.000
_cell.angle_alpha   90.00
_cell.angle_beta   90.00
_cell.angle_gamma   90.00
#
_symmetry.space_group_name_H-M   'P 1'
#
loop_
_entity.id
_entity.type
_entity.pdbx_description
1 polymer ?
#
loop_
_entity_poly.entity_id
_entity_poly.type
_entity_poly.pdbx_seq_one_letter_code
_entity_poly.pdbx_strand_id
1 'polypeptide(L)' 'PHVVDVFPYYGSDGSAALRAGWDVRVALIGPGVHASHGMERTHVKGLLATKELIRAYIEEKFGV' A
#
# COMPACT_ATOMS: atom_id res chain seq x y z
N PRO A 1 -0.18 6.34 13.02
CA PRO A 1 -0.66 7.50 12.22
C PRO A 1 -1.01 7.01 10.81
N HIS A 2 -2.07 7.51 10.20
CA HIS A 2 -2.45 7.16 8.83
C HIS A 2 -3.00 8.40 8.12
N VAL A 3 -2.93 8.39 6.79
CA VAL A 3 -3.52 9.38 5.88
C VAL A 3 -4.09 8.60 4.70
N VAL A 4 -5.26 9.01 4.20
CA VAL A 4 -5.85 8.45 2.99
C VAL A 4 -5.41 9.31 1.82
N ASP A 5 -4.70 8.71 0.87
CA ASP A 5 -4.36 9.35 -0.39
C ASP A 5 -5.43 9.04 -1.45
N VAL A 6 -5.82 10.06 -2.22
CA VAL A 6 -6.80 9.94 -3.31
C VAL A 6 -6.14 10.42 -4.59
N PHE A 7 -5.97 9.50 -5.53
CA PHE A 7 -5.38 9.75 -6.84
C PHE A 7 -6.46 9.55 -7.93
N PRO A 8 -6.90 10.61 -8.64
CA PRO A 8 -8.00 10.50 -9.60
C PRO A 8 -7.77 9.51 -10.76
N TYR A 9 -6.51 9.32 -11.17
CA TYR A 9 -6.12 8.46 -12.30
C TYR A 9 -5.16 7.35 -11.88
N TYR A 10 -5.47 6.68 -10.77
CA TYR A 10 -4.59 5.67 -10.20
C TYR A 10 -4.80 4.28 -10.78
N GLY A 11 -3.70 3.63 -11.16
CA GLY A 11 -3.64 2.22 -11.52
C GLY A 11 -2.68 1.48 -10.60
N SER A 12 -3.01 0.23 -10.28
CA SER A 12 -2.15 -0.65 -9.50
C SER A 12 -2.09 -2.06 -10.07
N ASP A 13 -1.07 -2.81 -9.68
CA ASP A 13 -0.94 -4.23 -10.04
C ASP A 13 -2.14 -5.04 -9.53
N GLY A 14 -2.67 -4.69 -8.35
CA GLY A 14 -3.90 -5.30 -7.83
C GLY A 14 -5.10 -5.05 -8.75
N SER A 15 -5.27 -3.83 -9.23
CA SER A 15 -6.33 -3.51 -10.21
C SER A 15 -6.14 -4.25 -11.53
N ALA A 16 -4.89 -4.46 -11.96
CA ALA A 16 -4.56 -5.20 -13.17
C ALA A 16 -4.87 -6.70 -13.02
N ALA A 17 -4.53 -7.30 -11.87
CA ALA A 17 -4.85 -8.69 -11.56
C ALA A 17 -6.37 -8.94 -11.55
N LEU A 18 -7.14 -8.04 -10.92
CA LEU A 18 -8.60 -8.11 -10.93
C LEU A 18 -9.16 -8.04 -12.37
N ARG A 19 -8.66 -7.12 -13.20
CA ARG A 19 -9.06 -7.02 -14.61
C ARG A 19 -8.69 -8.26 -15.43
N ALA A 20 -7.62 -8.96 -15.05
CA ALA A 20 -7.23 -10.23 -15.67
C ALA A 20 -8.12 -11.42 -15.24
N GLY A 21 -9.13 -11.21 -14.39
CA GLY A 21 -10.10 -12.23 -14.00
C GLY A 21 -9.70 -13.04 -12.77
N TRP A 22 -8.74 -12.57 -11.98
CA TRP A 22 -8.34 -13.24 -10.75
C TRP A 22 -9.37 -13.01 -9.64
N ASP A 23 -9.83 -14.08 -9.00
CA ASP A 23 -10.76 -14.03 -7.86
C ASP A 23 -9.98 -13.88 -6.53
N VAL A 24 -9.49 -12.67 -6.28
CA VAL A 24 -8.69 -12.36 -5.08
C VAL A 24 -9.08 -11.00 -4.52
N ARG A 25 -8.98 -10.82 -3.20
CA ARG A 25 -9.14 -9.50 -2.56
C ARG A 25 -7.80 -8.77 -2.59
N VAL A 26 -7.80 -7.52 -3.04
CA VAL A 26 -6.61 -6.66 -3.07
C VAL A 26 -6.82 -5.41 -2.23
N ALA A 27 -5.77 -5.02 -1.53
CA ALA A 27 -5.67 -3.75 -0.81
C ALA A 27 -4.32 -3.12 -1.14
N LEU A 28 -4.28 -1.80 -1.22
CA LEU A 28 -3.08 -1.04 -1.56
C LEU A 28 -2.72 -0.17 -0.37
N ILE A 29 -1.52 -0.38 0.14
CA ILE A 29 -0.98 0.34 1.29
C ILE A 29 0.46 0.71 1.00
N GLY A 30 0.93 1.79 1.61
CA GLY A 30 2.31 2.22 1.45
C GLY A 30 2.54 3.57 2.11
N PRO A 31 3.81 3.99 2.22
CA PRO A 31 4.11 5.36 2.61
C PRO A 31 3.75 6.32 1.46
N GLY A 32 3.44 7.57 1.78
CA GLY A 32 3.42 8.62 0.76
C GLY A 32 4.80 8.78 0.14
N VAL A 33 4.88 8.77 -1.18
CA VAL A 33 6.13 8.94 -1.95
C VAL A 33 6.02 10.18 -2.82
N HIS A 34 7.03 11.04 -2.74
CA HIS A 34 7.18 12.19 -3.61
C HIS A 34 8.05 11.85 -4.83
N ALA A 35 7.69 12.41 -5.99
CA ALA A 35 8.41 12.24 -7.26
C ALA A 35 8.58 10.77 -7.69
N SER A 36 7.51 9.97 -7.56
CA SER A 36 7.50 8.58 -8.05
C SER A 36 7.88 8.51 -9.53
N HIS A 37 8.62 7.46 -9.92
CA HIS A 37 9.24 7.31 -11.24
C HIS A 37 10.36 8.33 -11.57
N GLY A 38 10.85 9.08 -10.58
CA GLY A 38 12.00 9.97 -10.67
C GLY A 38 12.98 9.74 -9.52
N MET A 39 13.42 10.83 -8.87
CA MET A 39 14.15 10.73 -7.60
C MET A 39 13.16 10.62 -6.44
N GLU A 40 12.81 9.39 -6.09
CA GLU A 40 11.80 9.11 -5.09
C GLU A 40 12.25 9.52 -3.68
N ARG A 41 11.35 10.17 -2.93
CA ARG A 41 11.59 10.56 -1.53
C ARG A 41 10.38 10.23 -0.68
N THR A 42 10.64 9.75 0.53
CA THR A 42 9.59 9.47 1.53
C THR A 42 10.11 9.77 2.93
N HIS A 43 9.21 9.75 3.91
CA HIS A 43 9.56 9.92 5.31
C HIS A 43 9.85 8.57 5.97
N VAL A 44 10.93 8.50 6.75
CA VAL A 44 11.26 7.32 7.59
C VAL A 44 10.08 6.91 8.48
N LYS A 45 9.37 7.90 9.02
CA LYS A 45 8.14 7.68 9.80
C LYS A 45 7.05 6.95 9.01
N GLY A 46 6.89 7.25 7.72
CA GLY A 46 5.93 6.59 6.84
C GLY A 46 6.30 5.13 6.57
N LEU A 47 7.59 4.87 6.34
CA LEU A 47 8.11 3.50 6.19
C LEU A 47 7.85 2.66 7.46
N LEU A 48 8.19 3.21 8.63
CA LEU A 48 7.97 2.51 9.91
C LEU A 48 6.48 2.29 10.18
N ALA A 49 5.62 3.28 9.93
CA ALA A 49 4.18 3.11 10.09
C ALA A 49 3.59 2.04 9.16
N THR A 50 4.06 1.98 7.91
CA THR A 50 3.64 0.94 6.94
C THR A 50 4.05 -0.45 7.42
N LYS A 51 5.29 -0.60 7.92
CA LYS A 51 5.79 -1.86 8.51
C LYS A 51 4.91 -2.31 9.68
N GLU A 52 4.60 -1.42 10.61
CA GLU A 52 3.76 -1.74 11.77
C GLU A 52 2.32 -2.12 11.35
N LEU A 53 1.76 -1.48 10.32
CA LEU A 53 0.45 -1.84 9.77
C LEU A 53 0.46 -3.25 9.18
N ILE A 54 1.48 -3.60 8.39
CA ILE A 54 1.63 -4.94 7.82
C ILE A 54 1.74 -5.98 8.95
N ARG A 55 2.58 -5.70 9.97
CA ARG A 55 2.73 -6.59 11.12
C ARG A 55 1.38 -6.81 11.82
N ALA A 56 0.68 -5.73 12.16
CA ALA A 56 -0.61 -5.81 12.83
C ALA A 56 -1.66 -6.59 12.02
N TYR A 57 -1.68 -6.44 10.69
CA TYR A 57 -2.57 -7.22 9.83
C TYR A 57 -2.23 -8.71 9.85
N ILE A 58 -0.95 -9.06 9.80
CA ILE A 58 -0.51 -10.45 9.85
C ILE A 58 -0.84 -11.08 11.21
N GLU A 59 -0.52 -10.38 12.31
CA GLU A 59 -0.82 -10.80 13.68
C GLU A 59 -2.34 -11.00 13.85
N GLU A 60 -3.18 -10.05 13.41
CA GLU A 60 -4.64 -10.14 13.53
C GLU A 60 -5.25 -11.26 12.67
N LYS A 61 -4.74 -11.49 11.45
CA LYS A 61 -5.30 -12.49 10.53
C LYS A 61 -4.82 -13.91 10.77
N PHE A 62 -3.56 -14.08 11.20
CA PHE A 62 -2.92 -15.39 11.23
C PHE A 62 -2.50 -15.82 12.64
N GLY A 63 -2.61 -14.96 13.66
CA GLY A 63 -2.33 -15.30 15.05
C GLY A 63 -0.87 -15.69 15.31
N VAL A 64 0.04 -15.19 14.48
CA VAL A 64 1.50 -15.30 14.65
C VAL A 64 2.06 -14.13 15.44
#